data_AF-A0A931XM33-F1
#
_entry.id   AF-A0A931XM33-F1
#
_cell.length_a   1.000
_cell.length_b   1.000
_cell.length_c   1.000
_cell.angle_alpha   90.00
_cell.angle_beta   90.00
_cell.angle_gamma   90.00
#
_symmetry.space_group_name_H-M   'P 1'
#
loop_
_entity.id
_entity.type
_entity.pdbx_description
1 polymer ?
#
loop_
_entity_poly.entity_id
_entity_poly.type
_entity_poly.pdbx_seq_one_letter_code
_entity_poly.pdbx_strand_id
1 'polypeptide(L)'
;MDESFISRILSKMALAIIVVAVADLLFLNYLVIKGQRQALPANDSAGSETREAERKLEVITPSPSDLGSPSPPVEPRTEIKTVETKTIVEKEAQTIVQTAQKEIFIPMGSGATKSREFADLTSTDVKIDTSKYSNVESVVFEASIWVEGGNGAAYAQLYNVEDKTGYFESQISNNTGSAAYKTSGKLQLPNGQKTYRVRAKTDIVEFAAHVENARIKITLK
;
A
#
# COMPACT_ATOMS: atom_id res chain seq x y z
N MET A 1 13.72 31.66 -59.45
CA MET A 1 14.04 30.37 -58.80
C MET A 1 12.80 29.52 -58.94
N ASP A 2 12.93 28.36 -59.57
CA ASP A 2 11.79 27.59 -60.09
C ASP A 2 11.07 26.83 -58.96
N GLU A 3 9.89 27.31 -58.60
CA GLU A 3 8.94 26.71 -57.63
C GLU A 3 8.71 25.21 -57.87
N SER A 4 8.80 24.75 -59.13
CA SER A 4 8.58 23.35 -59.51
C SER A 4 9.65 22.39 -59.01
N PHE A 5 10.88 22.85 -58.80
CA PHE A 5 11.96 21.99 -58.31
C PHE A 5 11.84 21.74 -56.80
N ILE A 6 11.45 22.76 -56.04
CA ILE A 6 11.27 22.65 -54.58
C ILE A 6 10.10 21.73 -54.24
N SER A 7 8.96 21.85 -54.94
CA SER A 7 7.79 20.98 -54.75
C SER A 7 8.11 19.49 -54.99
N ARG A 8 8.90 19.17 -56.02
CA ARG A 8 9.31 17.79 -56.33
C ARG A 8 10.25 17.21 -55.27
N ILE A 9 11.11 18.02 -54.67
CA ILE A 9 12.01 17.59 -53.59
C ILE A 9 11.22 17.36 -52.30
N LEU A 10 10.33 18.29 -51.93
CA LEU A 10 9.49 18.17 -50.74
C LEU A 10 8.54 16.96 -50.81
N SER A 11 7.95 16.68 -51.97
CA SER A 11 7.09 15.51 -52.17
C SER A 11 7.85 14.19 -51.97
N LYS A 12 9.10 14.09 -52.45
CA LYS A 12 9.94 12.91 -52.23
C LYS A 12 10.36 12.74 -50.77
N MET A 13 10.66 13.84 -50.08
CA MET A 13 10.98 13.80 -48.65
C MET A 13 9.77 13.39 -47.80
N ALA A 14 8.59 13.93 -48.09
CA ALA A 14 7.35 13.53 -47.42
C ALA A 14 7.05 12.03 -47.63
N LEU A 15 7.22 11.54 -48.87
CA LEU A 15 7.03 10.12 -49.16
C LEU A 15 8.04 9.23 -48.41
N ALA A 16 9.31 9.64 -48.35
CA ALA A 16 10.35 8.89 -47.63
C ALA A 16 10.05 8.79 -46.13
N ILE A 17 9.59 9.87 -45.50
CA ILE A 17 9.20 9.88 -44.08
C ILE A 17 8.03 8.92 -43.83
N ILE A 18 7.02 8.91 -44.71
CA ILE A 18 5.87 8.01 -44.60
C ILE A 18 6.32 6.54 -44.71
N VAL A 19 7.22 6.22 -45.65
CA VAL A 19 7.74 4.85 -45.81
C VAL A 19 8.48 4.39 -44.55
N VAL A 20 9.31 5.25 -43.95
CA VAL A 20 10.01 4.92 -42.70
C VAL A 20 9.03 4.73 -41.54
N ALA A 21 8.03 5.59 -41.39
CA ALA A 21 7.04 5.47 -40.32
C ALA A 21 6.20 4.19 -40.45
N VAL A 22 5.83 3.79 -41.67
CA VAL A 22 5.11 2.52 -41.91
C VAL A 22 6.00 1.32 -41.63
N ALA A 23 7.27 1.35 -42.03
CA ALA A 23 8.22 0.27 -41.73
C ALA A 23 8.42 0.10 -40.22
N ASP A 24 8.53 1.20 -39.48
CA ASP A 24 8.71 1.17 -38.02
C ASP A 24 7.46 0.65 -37.30
N LEU A 25 6.26 1.06 -37.76
CA LEU A 25 4.99 0.54 -37.25
C LEU A 25 4.85 -0.97 -37.49
N LEU A 26 5.22 -1.45 -38.67
CA LEU A 26 5.20 -2.88 -39.00
C LEU A 26 6.22 -3.66 -38.16
N PHE A 27 7.41 -3.09 -37.93
CA PHE A 27 8.45 -3.71 -37.11
C PHE A 27 8.02 -3.84 -35.64
N LEU A 28 7.48 -2.77 -35.05
CA LEU A 28 6.95 -2.80 -33.68
C LEU A 28 5.80 -3.82 -33.54
N ASN A 29 4.88 -3.84 -34.51
CA ASN A 29 3.77 -4.80 -34.52
C ASN A 29 4.26 -6.26 -34.66
N TYR A 30 5.27 -6.51 -35.49
CA TYR A 30 5.89 -7.84 -35.64
C TYR A 30 6.57 -8.30 -34.34
N LEU A 31 7.24 -7.40 -33.63
CA LEU A 31 7.97 -7.71 -32.40
C LEU A 31 7.02 -8.08 -31.25
N VAL A 32 5.88 -7.40 -31.14
CA VAL A 32 4.82 -7.70 -30.15
C VAL A 32 4.22 -9.10 -30.37
N ILE A 33 3.91 -9.46 -31.62
CA ILE A 33 3.30 -10.77 -31.96
C ILE A 33 4.29 -11.92 -31.70
N LYS A 34 5.59 -11.72 -31.93
CA LYS A 34 6.61 -12.74 -31.63
C LYS A 34 6.81 -12.94 -30.12
N GLY A 35 6.71 -11.86 -29.32
CA GLY A 35 6.84 -11.92 -27.86
C GLY A 35 5.73 -12.72 -27.16
N GLN A 36 4.52 -12.78 -27.72
CA GLN A 36 3.39 -13.51 -27.13
C GLN A 36 3.42 -15.04 -27.33
N ARG A 37 4.32 -15.59 -28.17
CA ARG A 37 4.38 -17.04 -28.45
C ARG A 37 5.16 -17.87 -27.43
N GLN A 38 5.68 -17.29 -26.34
CA GLN A 38 6.46 -18.01 -25.32
C GLN A 38 5.72 -18.30 -24.01
N ALA A 39 4.41 -18.03 -23.92
CA ALA A 39 3.62 -18.38 -22.75
C ALA A 39 2.38 -19.21 -23.13
N LEU A 40 2.61 -20.48 -23.47
CA LEU A 40 1.58 -21.53 -23.50
C LEU A 40 2.02 -22.62 -22.53
N PRO A 41 1.49 -22.70 -21.29
CA PRO A 41 1.47 -23.96 -20.58
C PRO A 41 0.36 -24.83 -21.21
N ALA A 42 0.79 -25.90 -21.88
CA ALA A 42 -0.08 -27.03 -22.20
C ALA A 42 -0.58 -27.62 -20.87
N ASN A 43 -1.89 -27.55 -20.62
CA ASN A 43 -2.51 -28.28 -19.51
C ASN A 43 -3.27 -29.46 -20.11
N ASP A 44 -2.58 -30.60 -20.16
CA ASP A 44 -3.15 -31.88 -20.54
C ASP A 44 -4.20 -32.30 -19.50
N SER A 45 -5.42 -32.48 -20.00
CA SER A 45 -6.50 -33.17 -19.27
C SER A 45 -6.50 -34.63 -19.70
N ALA A 46 -6.04 -35.53 -18.82
CA ALA A 46 -6.39 -36.95 -18.88
C ALA A 46 -6.12 -37.67 -17.54
N GLY A 47 -7.17 -38.27 -16.97
CA GLY A 47 -7.06 -39.57 -16.31
C GLY A 47 -6.78 -39.64 -14.81
N SER A 48 -7.88 -39.63 -14.02
CA SER A 48 -8.19 -40.55 -12.90
C SER A 48 -7.09 -41.47 -12.38
N GLU A 49 -6.81 -41.44 -11.06
CA GLU A 49 -6.88 -42.64 -10.21
C GLU A 49 -7.25 -42.29 -8.75
N THR A 50 -8.29 -42.96 -8.29
CA THR A 50 -8.81 -43.08 -6.93
C THR A 50 -7.75 -43.66 -5.98
N ARG A 51 -7.51 -43.01 -4.83
CA ARG A 51 -6.93 -43.68 -3.66
C ARG A 51 -7.57 -43.18 -2.37
N GLU A 52 -8.44 -44.03 -1.83
CA GLU A 52 -8.81 -44.06 -0.42
C GLU A 52 -7.54 -44.16 0.44
N ALA A 53 -7.42 -43.28 1.41
CA ALA A 53 -6.52 -43.46 2.54
C ALA A 53 -7.25 -43.00 3.80
N GLU A 54 -7.92 -43.97 4.40
CA GLU A 54 -8.34 -44.01 5.79
C GLU A 54 -7.14 -43.68 6.70
N ARG A 55 -7.20 -42.57 7.44
CA ARG A 55 -6.26 -42.31 8.55
C ARG A 55 -6.98 -41.71 9.75
N LYS A 56 -7.55 -42.64 10.53
CA LYS A 56 -7.54 -42.72 12.00
C LYS A 56 -7.30 -41.39 12.74
N LEU A 57 -8.36 -40.90 13.39
CA LEU A 57 -8.32 -39.90 14.45
C LEU A 57 -7.43 -40.40 15.61
N GLU A 58 -6.39 -39.65 15.94
CA GLU A 58 -5.72 -39.75 17.24
C GLU A 58 -6.16 -38.59 18.13
N VAL A 59 -6.81 -38.99 19.22
CA VAL A 59 -7.27 -38.19 20.35
C VAL A 59 -6.03 -37.71 21.11
N ILE A 60 -5.79 -36.40 21.15
CA ILE A 60 -4.76 -35.81 21.99
C ILE A 60 -5.42 -35.37 23.29
N THR A 61 -5.27 -36.20 24.32
CA THR A 61 -5.64 -35.89 25.70
C THR A 61 -4.60 -34.94 26.30
N PRO A 62 -4.98 -33.85 26.97
CA PRO A 62 -4.04 -32.97 27.66
C PRO A 62 -3.55 -33.61 28.97
N SER A 63 -2.22 -33.71 29.12
CA SER A 63 -1.57 -34.09 30.38
C SER A 63 -1.21 -32.85 31.19
N PRO A 64 -1.60 -32.74 32.47
CA PRO A 64 -1.18 -31.65 33.35
C PRO A 64 0.19 -31.99 33.96
N SER A 65 1.13 -31.05 33.92
CA SER A 65 2.39 -31.13 34.67
C SER A 65 2.43 -30.03 35.72
N ASP A 66 2.56 -30.50 36.96
CA ASP A 66 2.61 -29.76 38.21
C ASP A 66 3.82 -28.85 38.38
N LEU A 67 3.54 -27.73 39.06
CA LEU A 67 4.30 -27.09 40.14
C LEU A 67 5.80 -27.43 40.32
N GLY A 68 6.62 -26.40 40.14
CA GLY A 68 7.98 -26.34 40.68
C GLY A 68 8.43 -24.89 40.90
N SER A 69 8.19 -24.37 42.10
CA SER A 69 8.89 -23.19 42.66
C SER A 69 10.05 -23.69 43.53
N PRO A 70 11.26 -23.11 43.40
CA PRO A 70 11.81 -22.45 44.59
C PRO A 70 12.61 -21.16 44.33
N SER A 71 12.34 -20.19 45.21
CA SER A 71 13.08 -19.06 45.78
C SER A 71 14.33 -18.40 45.11
N PRO A 72 14.46 -17.06 45.27
CA PRO A 72 15.55 -16.25 44.74
C PRO A 72 16.77 -16.17 45.68
N PRO A 73 17.96 -15.89 45.14
CA PRO A 73 19.02 -15.29 45.96
C PRO A 73 19.72 -14.06 45.32
N VAL A 74 19.76 -13.00 46.15
CA VAL A 74 20.89 -12.08 46.39
C VAL A 74 21.02 -10.84 45.50
N GLU A 75 20.58 -9.72 46.08
CA GLU A 75 21.03 -8.35 45.80
C GLU A 75 22.49 -8.12 46.25
N PRO A 76 23.32 -7.44 45.45
CA PRO A 76 24.52 -6.77 45.93
C PRO A 76 24.28 -5.26 46.10
N ARG A 77 24.12 -4.87 47.37
CA ARG A 77 24.75 -3.74 48.07
C ARG A 77 25.12 -2.49 47.26
N THR A 78 24.39 -1.42 47.55
CA THR A 78 24.65 0.00 47.28
C THR A 78 26.08 0.44 47.64
N GLU A 79 26.81 0.97 46.66
CA GLU A 79 28.02 1.76 46.87
C GLU A 79 27.67 3.24 46.66
N ILE A 80 27.57 3.99 47.76
CA ILE A 80 27.22 5.41 47.75
C ILE A 80 28.51 6.19 47.45
N LYS A 81 28.70 6.58 46.19
CA LYS A 81 29.76 7.51 45.82
C LYS A 81 29.26 8.94 46.01
N THR A 82 29.79 9.62 47.01
CA THR A 82 29.59 11.06 47.26
C THR A 82 30.01 11.85 46.03
N VAL A 83 29.05 12.46 45.33
CA VAL A 83 29.31 13.43 44.26
C VAL A 83 29.12 14.82 44.85
N GLU A 84 30.17 15.63 44.77
CA GLU A 84 30.18 17.03 45.20
C GLU A 84 29.17 17.85 44.37
N THR A 85 28.23 18.46 45.07
CA THR A 85 27.24 19.38 44.49
C THR A 85 27.93 20.68 44.10
N LYS A 86 28.28 20.86 42.82
CA LYS A 86 28.51 22.19 42.27
C LYS A 86 27.16 22.85 42.03
N THR A 87 26.97 24.00 42.67
CA THR A 87 25.81 24.89 42.51
C THR A 87 25.72 25.32 41.05
N ILE A 88 24.80 24.72 40.29
CA ILE A 88 24.45 25.14 38.93
C ILE A 88 23.40 26.23 39.08
N VAL A 89 23.70 27.39 38.49
CA VAL A 89 22.80 28.54 38.37
C VAL A 89 21.50 28.09 37.71
N GLU A 90 20.39 28.25 38.46
CA GLU A 90 19.03 27.94 38.05
C GLU A 90 18.62 28.86 36.89
N LYS A 91 18.80 28.37 35.66
CA LYS A 91 18.14 28.93 34.49
C LYS A 91 16.70 28.42 34.52
N GLU A 92 15.75 29.31 34.79
CA GLU A 92 14.32 29.04 34.72
C GLU A 92 13.99 28.26 33.44
N ALA A 93 13.72 26.97 33.60
CA ALA A 93 13.24 26.14 32.52
C ALA A 93 11.76 26.45 32.32
N GLN A 94 11.44 27.18 31.24
CA GLN A 94 10.06 27.31 30.78
C GLN A 94 9.50 25.91 30.55
N THR A 95 8.57 25.51 31.41
CA THR A 95 7.89 24.22 31.32
C THR A 95 6.90 24.33 30.16
N ILE A 96 7.29 23.85 28.97
CA ILE A 96 6.38 23.68 27.85
C ILE A 96 5.40 22.57 28.26
N VAL A 97 4.17 22.95 28.60
CA VAL A 97 3.09 21.99 28.84
C VAL A 97 2.68 21.42 27.49
N GLN A 98 3.26 20.27 27.12
CA GLN A 98 2.84 19.51 25.96
C GLN A 98 1.57 18.75 26.33
N THR A 99 0.41 19.29 25.96
CA THR A 99 -0.84 18.53 25.98
C THR A 99 -0.71 17.36 25.01
N ALA A 100 -0.78 16.14 25.54
CA ALA A 100 -0.74 14.93 24.72
C ALA A 100 -1.98 14.87 23.83
N GLN A 101 -1.80 14.98 22.52
CA GLN A 101 -2.87 14.80 21.56
C GLN A 101 -3.26 13.32 21.51
N LYS A 102 -4.57 13.05 21.53
CA LYS A 102 -5.09 11.69 21.45
C LYS A 102 -5.22 11.26 19.99
N GLU A 103 -4.56 10.16 19.64
CA GLU A 103 -4.64 9.55 18.32
C GLU A 103 -5.46 8.26 18.37
N ILE A 104 -6.27 8.04 17.33
CA ILE A 104 -7.07 6.83 17.16
C ILE A 104 -6.74 6.25 15.79
N PHE A 105 -6.42 4.96 15.77
CA PHE A 105 -6.11 4.23 14.55
C PHE A 105 -7.21 3.23 14.24
N ILE A 106 -7.78 3.34 13.05
CA ILE A 106 -8.82 2.46 12.54
C ILE A 106 -8.18 1.59 11.45
N PRO A 107 -7.84 0.32 11.73
CA PRO A 107 -7.25 -0.56 10.74
C PRO A 107 -8.28 -0.90 9.65
N MET A 108 -7.85 -0.81 8.41
CA MET A 108 -8.63 -1.19 7.23
C MET A 108 -8.16 -2.51 6.65
N GLY A 109 -6.86 -2.83 6.73
CA GLY A 109 -6.33 -4.13 6.29
C GLY A 109 -5.37 -4.01 5.11
N SER A 110 -5.44 -4.97 4.20
CA SER A 110 -4.53 -5.08 3.05
C SER A 110 -5.24 -5.65 1.82
N GLY A 111 -4.62 -5.46 0.65
CA GLY A 111 -5.09 -5.99 -0.62
C GLY A 111 -4.12 -5.66 -1.76
N ALA A 112 -4.38 -6.24 -2.92
CA ALA A 112 -3.60 -5.97 -4.12
C ALA A 112 -4.50 -5.95 -5.36
N THR A 113 -4.08 -5.23 -6.39
CA THR A 113 -4.79 -5.19 -7.67
C THR A 113 -3.84 -4.94 -8.83
N LYS A 114 -4.19 -5.51 -9.98
CA LYS A 114 -3.52 -5.32 -11.28
C LYS A 114 -4.25 -4.31 -12.17
N SER A 115 -5.24 -3.60 -11.65
CA SER A 115 -6.05 -2.66 -12.43
C SER A 115 -5.32 -1.35 -12.72
N ARG A 116 -5.46 -0.85 -13.96
CA ARG A 116 -5.02 0.51 -14.35
C ARG A 116 -5.94 1.62 -13.87
N GLU A 117 -7.21 1.28 -13.65
CA GLU A 117 -8.17 2.15 -13.01
C GLU A 117 -8.29 1.82 -11.53
N PHE A 118 -8.74 2.77 -10.71
CA PHE A 118 -8.96 2.52 -9.29
C PHE A 118 -9.95 1.36 -9.10
N ALA A 119 -9.47 0.25 -8.56
CA ALA A 119 -10.26 -0.95 -8.28
C ALA A 119 -10.42 -1.11 -6.77
N ASP A 120 -11.56 -1.68 -6.39
CA ASP A 120 -11.94 -1.91 -5.00
C ASP A 120 -11.11 -3.02 -4.36
N LEU A 121 -10.53 -2.74 -3.19
CA LEU A 121 -9.93 -3.75 -2.33
C LEU A 121 -10.98 -4.17 -1.28
N THR A 122 -11.85 -5.12 -1.62
CA THR A 122 -13.03 -5.48 -0.80
C THR A 122 -12.69 -6.00 0.61
N SER A 123 -11.46 -6.44 0.84
CA SER A 123 -10.95 -6.83 2.16
C SER A 123 -10.65 -5.63 3.08
N THR A 124 -10.92 -4.39 2.64
CA THR A 124 -10.55 -3.16 3.36
C THR A 124 -11.72 -2.34 3.90
N ASP A 125 -12.92 -2.92 3.94
CA ASP A 125 -14.12 -2.22 4.37
C ASP A 125 -14.12 -1.97 5.87
N VAL A 126 -14.33 -0.71 6.26
CA VAL A 126 -14.55 -0.33 7.66
C VAL A 126 -15.70 0.65 7.79
N LYS A 127 -16.55 0.41 8.79
CA LYS A 127 -17.60 1.35 9.18
C LYS A 127 -17.05 2.34 10.20
N ILE A 128 -17.11 3.62 9.88
CA ILE A 128 -16.70 4.71 10.75
C ILE A 128 -17.91 5.58 11.02
N ASP A 129 -18.19 5.78 12.30
CA ASP A 129 -19.20 6.73 12.75
C ASP A 129 -18.51 7.96 13.30
N THR A 130 -18.44 9.01 12.47
CA THR A 130 -17.72 10.25 12.80
C THR A 130 -18.37 10.98 13.99
N SER A 131 -19.65 10.72 14.28
CA SER A 131 -20.35 11.30 15.44
C SER A 131 -19.81 10.81 16.79
N LYS A 132 -19.10 9.68 16.82
CA LYS A 132 -18.49 9.13 18.04
C LYS A 132 -17.16 9.79 18.41
N TYR A 133 -16.62 10.65 17.54
CA TYR A 133 -15.37 11.35 17.76
C TYR A 133 -15.63 12.84 17.95
N SER A 134 -15.55 13.31 19.19
CA SER A 134 -15.63 14.74 19.51
C SER A 134 -14.29 15.44 19.29
N ASN A 135 -14.32 16.69 18.85
CA ASN A 135 -13.14 17.56 18.72
C ASN A 135 -12.04 17.00 17.80
N VAL A 136 -12.42 16.46 16.65
CA VAL A 136 -11.46 16.01 15.62
C VAL A 136 -10.63 17.20 15.14
N GLU A 137 -9.31 17.08 15.22
CA GLU A 137 -8.35 18.03 14.66
C GLU A 137 -8.01 17.67 13.20
N SER A 138 -7.74 16.39 12.94
CA SER A 138 -7.45 15.92 11.60
C SER A 138 -7.74 14.43 11.42
N VAL A 139 -8.00 14.07 10.18
CA VAL A 139 -8.12 12.67 9.73
C VAL A 139 -7.16 12.49 8.57
N VAL A 140 -6.37 11.41 8.56
CA VAL A 140 -5.48 11.07 7.46
C VAL A 140 -5.56 9.58 7.14
N PHE A 141 -5.33 9.24 5.88
CA PHE A 141 -5.17 7.86 5.42
C PHE A 141 -3.69 7.51 5.43
N GLU A 142 -3.35 6.35 5.96
CA GLU A 142 -1.98 5.85 6.01
C GLU A 142 -1.95 4.40 5.53
N ALA A 143 -0.93 4.04 4.76
CA ALA A 143 -0.68 2.65 4.38
C ALA A 143 0.77 2.44 3.94
N SER A 144 1.22 1.19 3.97
CA SER A 144 2.39 0.74 3.23
C SER A 144 1.96 0.40 1.81
N ILE A 145 2.63 0.99 0.81
CA ILE A 145 2.29 0.78 -0.61
C ILE A 145 3.54 0.50 -1.43
N TRP A 146 3.43 -0.41 -2.40
CA TRP A 146 4.49 -0.74 -3.34
C TRP A 146 3.93 -1.34 -4.63
N VAL A 147 4.75 -1.36 -5.68
CA VAL A 147 4.39 -1.96 -6.97
C VAL A 147 5.27 -3.19 -7.22
N GLU A 148 4.65 -4.27 -7.69
CA GLU A 148 5.34 -5.53 -7.94
C GLU A 148 6.57 -5.35 -8.84
N GLY A 149 7.74 -5.79 -8.37
CA GLY A 149 8.99 -5.67 -9.12
C GLY A 149 9.51 -4.23 -9.33
N GLY A 150 8.85 -3.21 -8.78
CA GLY A 150 9.28 -1.80 -8.90
C GLY A 150 9.05 -1.16 -10.27
N ASN A 151 8.15 -1.72 -11.09
CA ASN A 151 7.85 -1.20 -12.42
C ASN A 151 6.59 -0.34 -12.40
N GLY A 152 6.70 0.91 -12.87
CA GLY A 152 5.60 1.89 -12.81
C GLY A 152 5.37 2.44 -11.40
N ALA A 153 4.13 2.80 -11.07
CA ALA A 153 3.75 3.19 -9.72
C ALA A 153 2.45 2.53 -9.25
N ALA A 154 2.37 2.31 -7.95
CA ALA A 154 1.17 1.92 -7.24
C ALA A 154 0.54 3.16 -6.61
N TYR A 155 -0.79 3.22 -6.66
CA TYR A 155 -1.60 4.27 -6.05
C TYR A 155 -2.68 3.65 -5.18
N ALA A 156 -2.99 4.29 -4.06
CA ALA A 156 -4.11 3.94 -3.21
C ALA A 156 -4.84 5.19 -2.75
N GLN A 157 -6.16 5.11 -2.59
CA GLN A 157 -7.00 6.17 -2.07
C GLN A 157 -8.18 5.59 -1.28
N LEU A 158 -8.76 6.41 -0.42
CA LEU A 158 -9.98 6.14 0.29
C LEU A 158 -11.22 6.41 -0.58
N TYR A 159 -12.23 5.58 -0.40
CA TYR A 159 -13.51 5.65 -1.10
C TYR A 159 -14.65 5.47 -0.10
N ASN A 160 -15.63 6.37 -0.14
CA ASN A 160 -16.88 6.25 0.60
C ASN A 160 -17.86 5.42 -0.23
N VAL A 161 -18.26 4.26 0.30
CA VAL A 161 -19.08 3.27 -0.41
C VAL A 161 -20.52 3.75 -0.57
N GLU A 162 -21.10 4.37 0.46
CA GLU A 162 -22.48 4.87 0.44
C GLU A 162 -22.64 6.06 -0.51
N ASP A 163 -21.73 7.02 -0.43
CA ASP A 163 -21.79 8.27 -1.21
C ASP A 163 -21.10 8.14 -2.57
N LYS A 164 -20.53 6.96 -2.87
CA LYS A 164 -19.82 6.63 -4.11
C LYS A 164 -18.75 7.64 -4.51
N THR A 165 -18.07 8.21 -3.51
CA THR A 165 -17.11 9.30 -3.68
C THR A 165 -15.71 8.83 -3.31
N GLY A 166 -14.74 9.05 -4.21
CA GLY A 166 -13.31 8.88 -3.90
C GLY A 166 -12.72 10.17 -3.34
N TYR A 167 -11.91 10.06 -2.28
CA TYR A 167 -11.23 11.20 -1.69
C TYR A 167 -9.87 11.37 -2.35
N PHE A 168 -9.75 12.31 -3.27
CA PHE A 168 -8.48 12.56 -3.96
C PHE A 168 -7.37 12.99 -3.00
N GLU A 169 -7.71 13.75 -1.95
CA GLU A 169 -6.77 14.19 -0.92
C GLU A 169 -6.24 13.05 -0.03
N SER A 170 -6.89 11.87 -0.09
CA SER A 170 -6.38 10.65 0.55
C SER A 170 -5.34 9.90 -0.29
N GLN A 171 -5.13 10.30 -1.55
CA GLN A 171 -4.32 9.52 -2.47
C GLN A 171 -2.85 9.49 -2.01
N ILE A 172 -2.30 8.28 -1.95
CA ILE A 172 -0.88 8.00 -1.72
C ILE A 172 -0.32 7.20 -2.89
N SER A 173 0.98 7.30 -3.12
CA SER A 173 1.66 6.57 -4.18
C SER A 173 3.07 6.15 -3.81
N ASN A 174 3.54 5.09 -4.46
CA ASN A 174 4.93 4.66 -4.43
C ASN A 174 5.32 3.99 -5.75
N ASN A 175 6.54 4.23 -6.21
CA ASN A 175 7.06 3.78 -7.50
C ASN A 175 8.25 2.81 -7.33
N THR A 176 8.31 2.12 -6.20
CA THR A 176 9.39 1.18 -5.88
C THR A 176 8.84 -0.21 -5.59
N GLY A 177 9.70 -1.21 -5.75
CA GLY A 177 9.40 -2.61 -5.44
C GLY A 177 9.36 -2.94 -3.95
N SER A 178 9.68 -1.96 -3.09
CA SER A 178 9.72 -2.12 -1.65
C SER A 178 8.59 -1.34 -1.00
N ALA A 179 7.94 -1.95 -0.01
CA ALA A 179 6.90 -1.32 0.79
C ALA A 179 7.39 0.01 1.38
N ALA A 180 6.70 1.10 1.07
CA ALA A 180 6.95 2.42 1.65
C ALA A 180 5.72 2.87 2.44
N TYR A 181 5.92 3.25 3.70
CA TYR A 181 4.87 3.83 4.51
C TYR A 181 4.56 5.26 4.05
N LYS A 182 3.31 5.53 3.72
CA LYS A 182 2.85 6.82 3.22
C LYS A 182 1.65 7.31 4.04
N THR A 183 1.59 8.62 4.23
CA THR A 183 0.48 9.33 4.86
C THR A 183 -0.08 10.31 3.86
N SER A 184 -1.40 10.38 3.76
CA SER A 184 -2.11 11.28 2.86
C SER A 184 -2.19 12.72 3.37
N GLY A 185 -2.84 13.59 2.59
CA GLY A 185 -3.34 14.86 3.09
C GLY A 185 -4.45 14.68 4.14
N LYS A 186 -4.85 15.80 4.76
CA LYS A 186 -5.97 15.83 5.71
C LYS A 186 -7.30 15.62 4.97
N LEU A 187 -8.12 14.73 5.52
CA LEU A 187 -9.42 14.34 4.99
C LEU A 187 -10.56 15.05 5.73
N GLN A 188 -11.62 15.36 4.99
CA GLN A 188 -12.89 15.75 5.58
C GLN A 188 -13.89 14.62 5.41
N LEU A 189 -14.09 13.86 6.48
CA LEU A 189 -15.08 12.79 6.49
C LEU A 189 -16.47 13.39 6.77
N PRO A 190 -17.52 13.05 6.00
CA PRO A 190 -18.88 13.47 6.29
C PRO A 190 -19.35 12.96 7.65
N ASN A 191 -20.29 13.72 8.23
CA ASN A 191 -20.88 13.37 9.52
C ASN A 191 -21.75 12.11 9.43
N GLY A 192 -21.71 11.30 10.49
CA GLY A 192 -22.52 10.09 10.64
C GLY A 192 -21.75 8.79 10.36
N GLN A 193 -22.50 7.69 10.27
CA GLN A 193 -21.96 6.37 9.97
C GLN A 193 -21.83 6.16 8.47
N LYS A 194 -20.61 5.88 8.01
CA LYS A 194 -20.27 5.57 6.61
C LYS A 194 -19.29 4.41 6.55
N THR A 195 -19.31 3.67 5.44
CA THR A 195 -18.40 2.60 5.11
C THR A 195 -17.33 3.14 4.17
N TYR A 196 -16.08 3.00 4.59
CA TYR A 196 -14.92 3.40 3.82
C TYR A 196 -14.18 2.17 3.33
N ARG A 197 -13.67 2.26 2.11
CA ARG A 197 -12.93 1.21 1.40
C ARG A 197 -11.67 1.81 0.79
N VAL A 198 -10.59 1.03 0.72
CA VAL A 198 -9.42 1.40 -0.08
C VAL A 198 -9.63 0.98 -1.53
N ARG A 199 -9.36 1.91 -2.45
CA ARG A 199 -9.21 1.62 -3.87
C ARG A 199 -7.76 1.79 -4.28
N ALA A 200 -7.26 0.89 -5.12
CA ALA A 200 -5.89 0.93 -5.60
C ALA A 200 -5.82 0.80 -7.12
N LYS A 201 -4.71 1.25 -7.70
CA LYS A 201 -4.38 1.05 -9.11
C LYS A 201 -2.88 0.99 -9.32
N THR A 202 -2.47 0.42 -10.45
CA THR A 202 -1.09 0.38 -10.94
C THR A 202 -1.01 1.06 -12.32
N ASP A 203 0.12 1.60 -12.70
CA ASP A 203 0.31 2.13 -14.05
C ASP A 203 0.34 1.02 -15.12
N ILE A 204 0.79 -0.18 -14.73
CA ILE A 204 1.09 -1.31 -15.63
C ILE A 204 0.41 -2.57 -15.09
N VAL A 205 -0.50 -3.18 -15.86
CA VAL A 205 -1.37 -4.29 -15.41
C VAL A 205 -0.59 -5.51 -14.97
N GLU A 206 0.56 -5.76 -15.57
CA GLU A 206 1.39 -6.93 -15.27
C GLU A 206 1.92 -6.90 -13.82
N PHE A 207 2.11 -5.70 -13.25
CA PHE A 207 2.71 -5.47 -11.94
C PHE A 207 1.66 -4.98 -10.94
N ALA A 208 1.28 -5.83 -9.98
CA ALA A 208 0.26 -5.47 -9.02
C ALA A 208 0.66 -4.27 -8.13
N ALA A 209 -0.31 -3.40 -7.84
CA ALA A 209 -0.22 -2.47 -6.75
C ALA A 209 -0.61 -3.19 -5.45
N HIS A 210 0.28 -3.18 -4.48
CA HIS A 210 0.09 -3.77 -3.17
C HIS A 210 -0.15 -2.69 -2.12
N VAL A 211 -1.16 -2.88 -1.28
CA VAL A 211 -1.48 -2.02 -0.15
C VAL A 211 -1.54 -2.86 1.12
N GLU A 212 -0.77 -2.46 2.12
CA GLU A 212 -0.61 -3.17 3.39
C GLU A 212 -0.74 -2.20 4.56
N ASN A 213 -1.17 -2.71 5.71
CA ASN A 213 -1.33 -1.92 6.94
C ASN A 213 -2.14 -0.62 6.72
N ALA A 214 -3.13 -0.68 5.83
CA ALA A 214 -4.00 0.45 5.55
C ALA A 214 -4.78 0.80 6.82
N ARG A 215 -4.82 2.08 7.16
CA ARG A 215 -5.52 2.60 8.33
C ARG A 215 -5.93 4.05 8.15
N ILE A 216 -6.96 4.44 8.88
CA ILE A 216 -7.32 5.84 9.08
C ILE A 216 -6.82 6.27 10.45
N LYS A 217 -6.07 7.36 10.51
CA LYS A 217 -5.63 8.01 11.75
C LYS A 217 -6.50 9.23 12.01
N ILE A 218 -7.11 9.28 13.18
CA ILE A 218 -7.88 10.42 13.67
C ILE A 218 -7.11 11.04 14.83
N THR A 219 -6.75 12.31 14.72
CA THR A 219 -6.13 13.10 15.79
C THR A 219 -7.19 14.00 16.41
N LEU A 220 -7.31 13.96 17.73
CA LEU A 220 -8.21 14.80 18.51
C LEU A 220 -7.46 15.99 19.10
N LYS A 221 -8.17 17.11 19.27
CA LYS A 221 -7.66 18.33 19.92
C LYS A 221 -7.43 18.14 21.41
#